data_AF-A0A936GP54-F1
#
_entry.id   AF-A0A936GP54-F1
#
_cell.length_a   1.000
_cell.length_b   1.000
_cell.length_c   1.000
_cell.angle_alpha   90.00
_cell.angle_beta   90.00
_cell.angle_gamma   90.00
#
_symmetry.space_group_name_H-M   'P 1'
#
loop_
_entity.id
_entity.type
_entity.pdbx_description
1 polymer ?
#
loop_
_entity_poly.entity_id
_entity_poly.type
_entity_poly.pdbx_seq_one_letter_code
_entity_poly.pdbx_strand_id
1 'polypeptide(L)'
;MSAVTLLKILPGIKTAVQHHYAHALACMAEHRLEPPVLGIVWDGSGLGDDQTLWGGEFLLITAQGYQRFGHLRSFVLPGGTKAIMEPRRAALGLLYGIYNDNVFNISDLGFTAEELTLLKSAIKKLINCPQTTSAGRLFDAVASLLGLCPINGYEGQAAMMIENTASCCVTDRFYPFNLNTGKSIVVDWQETFEQIVEDRRLGFSPALIAAKFHNTLAEMMLCVAKLAEQKTIVLSGGCFQNALLVEKAVNSLKNAGFTVYCHEKIPPNDGGLALGQLVAANYLGH
;
A
#
# COMPACT_ATOMS: atom_id res chain seq x y z
N MET A 1 4.96 -0.47 -28.42
CA MET A 1 5.47 -1.84 -28.16
C MET A 1 5.71 -1.94 -26.66
N SER A 2 5.09 -2.89 -25.94
CA SER A 2 5.27 -2.96 -24.48
C SER A 2 6.63 -3.53 -24.12
N ALA A 3 7.12 -3.25 -22.90
CA ALA A 3 8.37 -3.82 -22.39
C ALA A 3 8.36 -5.36 -22.46
N VAL A 4 7.21 -6.00 -22.22
CA VAL A 4 7.03 -7.46 -22.33
C VAL A 4 7.22 -7.95 -23.77
N THR A 5 6.70 -7.23 -24.76
CA THR A 5 6.90 -7.58 -26.17
C THR A 5 8.37 -7.46 -26.56
N LEU A 6 9.06 -6.42 -26.07
CA LEU A 6 10.49 -6.23 -26.28
C LEU A 6 11.31 -7.37 -25.64
N LEU A 7 10.94 -7.77 -24.43
CA LEU A 7 11.63 -8.84 -23.69
C LEU A 7 11.49 -10.20 -24.38
N LYS A 8 10.39 -10.46 -25.11
CA LYS A 8 10.20 -11.70 -25.88
C LYS A 8 11.17 -11.83 -27.05
N ILE A 9 11.55 -10.74 -27.70
CA ILE A 9 12.42 -10.77 -28.89
C ILE A 9 13.92 -10.73 -28.56
N LEU A 10 14.29 -10.40 -27.31
CA LEU A 10 15.69 -10.40 -26.88
C LEU A 10 16.22 -11.84 -26.63
N PRO A 11 17.47 -12.14 -27.03
CA PRO A 11 18.14 -13.39 -26.70
C PRO A 11 18.54 -13.44 -25.21
N GLY A 12 18.74 -14.66 -24.68
CA GLY A 12 19.17 -14.89 -23.29
C GLY A 12 18.13 -15.58 -22.40
N ILE A 13 18.58 -16.03 -21.23
CA ILE A 13 17.72 -16.61 -20.18
C ILE A 13 16.95 -15.46 -19.52
N LYS A 14 15.63 -15.64 -19.37
CA LYS A 14 14.73 -14.63 -18.83
C LYS A 14 14.24 -15.12 -17.48
N THR A 15 14.46 -14.32 -16.46
CA THR A 15 14.02 -14.61 -15.09
C THR A 15 13.00 -13.56 -14.69
N ALA A 16 11.79 -14.00 -14.36
CA ALA A 16 10.78 -13.13 -13.79
C ALA A 16 11.16 -12.82 -12.33
N VAL A 17 11.07 -11.55 -11.94
CA VAL A 17 11.32 -11.10 -10.57
C VAL A 17 10.04 -10.47 -10.06
N GLN A 18 9.63 -10.85 -8.85
CA GLN A 18 8.43 -10.29 -8.24
C GLN A 18 8.64 -8.79 -7.92
N HIS A 19 7.61 -7.99 -8.20
CA HIS A 19 7.67 -6.51 -8.14
C HIS A 19 8.11 -5.97 -6.78
N HIS A 20 7.47 -6.43 -5.71
CA HIS A 20 7.73 -5.94 -4.35
C HIS A 20 9.08 -6.45 -3.83
N TYR A 21 9.47 -7.66 -4.22
CA TYR A 21 10.78 -8.21 -3.93
C TYR A 21 11.89 -7.40 -4.60
N ALA A 22 11.71 -7.03 -5.87
CA ALA A 22 12.65 -6.13 -6.56
C ALA A 22 12.74 -4.76 -5.87
N HIS A 23 11.62 -4.18 -5.43
CA HIS A 23 11.63 -2.96 -4.62
C HIS A 23 12.46 -3.08 -3.34
N ALA A 24 12.31 -4.18 -2.59
CA ALA A 24 13.13 -4.41 -1.38
C ALA A 24 14.62 -4.57 -1.73
N LEU A 25 14.94 -5.38 -2.73
CA LEU A 25 16.32 -5.62 -3.17
C LEU A 25 17.01 -4.36 -3.70
N ALA A 26 16.29 -3.46 -4.37
CA ALA A 26 16.85 -2.21 -4.84
C ALA A 26 17.41 -1.36 -3.68
N CYS A 27 16.64 -1.23 -2.59
CA CYS A 27 17.08 -0.53 -1.39
C CYS A 27 18.22 -1.27 -0.67
N MET A 28 18.11 -2.61 -0.55
CA MET A 28 19.18 -3.42 0.04
C MET A 28 20.51 -3.26 -0.71
N ALA A 29 20.48 -3.26 -2.04
CA ALA A 29 21.66 -3.09 -2.88
C ALA A 29 22.30 -1.71 -2.73
N GLU A 30 21.48 -0.66 -2.61
CA GLU A 30 21.97 0.69 -2.37
C GLU A 30 22.78 0.79 -1.07
N HIS A 31 22.30 0.12 -0.02
CA HIS A 31 22.88 0.13 1.32
C HIS A 31 23.83 -1.05 1.60
N ARG A 32 24.09 -1.91 0.61
CA ARG A 32 24.94 -3.11 0.72
C ARG A 32 24.50 -4.04 1.87
N LEU A 33 23.19 -4.20 2.01
CA LEU A 33 22.59 -5.05 3.04
C LEU A 33 22.57 -6.50 2.55
N GLU A 34 22.92 -7.41 3.45
CA GLU A 34 22.73 -8.85 3.25
C GLU A 34 21.48 -9.31 4.00
N PRO A 35 20.75 -10.31 3.48
CA PRO A 35 19.67 -10.98 4.21
C PRO A 35 20.17 -11.59 5.55
N PRO A 36 19.31 -11.76 6.57
CA PRO A 36 17.86 -11.54 6.53
C PRO A 36 17.45 -10.09 6.84
N VAL A 37 16.40 -9.62 6.15
CA VAL A 37 15.83 -8.27 6.28
C VAL A 37 14.31 -8.34 6.22
N LEU A 38 13.62 -7.53 7.02
CA LEU A 38 12.19 -7.27 6.82
C LEU A 38 12.04 -6.11 5.81
N GLY A 39 11.53 -6.41 4.62
CA GLY A 39 11.11 -5.42 3.65
C GLY A 39 9.65 -5.02 3.89
N ILE A 40 9.40 -3.77 4.23
CA ILE A 40 8.07 -3.17 4.20
C ILE A 40 7.92 -2.51 2.84
N VAL A 41 7.12 -3.12 1.96
CA VAL A 41 7.02 -2.72 0.55
C VAL A 41 5.61 -2.27 0.21
N TRP A 42 5.40 -0.96 0.18
CA TRP A 42 4.08 -0.33 0.06
C TRP A 42 4.02 0.56 -1.18
N ASP A 43 3.03 0.30 -2.03
CA ASP A 43 2.93 0.86 -3.38
C ASP A 43 1.47 0.99 -3.84
N GLY A 44 1.25 1.58 -5.01
CA GLY A 44 -0.06 1.69 -5.64
C GLY A 44 -0.56 0.35 -6.16
N SER A 45 0.26 -0.38 -6.92
CA SER A 45 -0.11 -1.70 -7.45
C SER A 45 1.11 -2.46 -7.97
N GLY A 46 1.19 -3.75 -7.64
CA GLY A 46 2.04 -4.71 -8.34
C GLY A 46 1.41 -6.10 -8.33
N LEU A 47 1.58 -6.87 -9.39
CA LEU A 47 1.00 -8.22 -9.46
C LEU A 47 1.70 -9.14 -8.44
N GLY A 48 0.89 -9.74 -7.56
CA GLY A 48 1.32 -10.73 -6.59
C GLY A 48 1.41 -12.15 -7.17
N ASP A 49 2.10 -13.03 -6.46
CA ASP A 49 2.24 -14.44 -6.85
C ASP A 49 0.90 -15.20 -6.80
N ASP A 50 -0.02 -14.71 -5.98
CA ASP A 50 -1.39 -15.22 -5.82
C ASP A 50 -2.40 -14.59 -6.79
N GLN A 51 -1.93 -13.89 -7.83
CA GLN A 51 -2.74 -13.16 -8.81
C GLN A 51 -3.58 -12.01 -8.23
N THR A 52 -3.31 -11.60 -6.99
CA THR A 52 -3.90 -10.39 -6.40
C THR A 52 -3.02 -9.17 -6.65
N LEU A 53 -3.58 -7.97 -6.51
CA LEU A 53 -2.83 -6.73 -6.63
C LEU A 53 -2.22 -6.37 -5.27
N TRP A 54 -0.92 -6.63 -5.14
CA TRP A 54 -0.15 -6.26 -3.96
C TRP A 54 0.14 -4.75 -3.94
N GLY A 55 0.47 -4.25 -2.76
CA GLY A 55 0.87 -2.86 -2.53
C GLY A 55 0.93 -2.47 -1.05
N GLY A 56 0.83 -3.43 -0.13
CA GLY A 56 0.86 -3.21 1.32
C GLY A 56 1.50 -4.39 2.01
N GLU A 57 2.69 -4.79 1.52
CA GLU A 57 3.30 -6.07 1.83
C GLU A 57 4.42 -5.94 2.87
N PHE A 58 4.56 -6.99 3.67
CA PHE A 58 5.67 -7.21 4.58
C PHE A 58 6.37 -8.50 4.13
N LEU A 59 7.58 -8.37 3.60
CA LEU A 59 8.35 -9.47 3.04
C LEU A 59 9.55 -9.79 3.94
N LEU A 60 9.69 -11.04 4.36
CA LEU A 60 10.95 -11.52 4.93
C LEU A 60 11.88 -11.89 3.77
N ILE A 61 12.94 -11.11 3.60
CA ILE A 61 13.96 -11.36 2.60
C ILE A 61 15.02 -12.28 3.20
N THR A 62 15.33 -13.37 2.50
CA THR A 62 16.32 -14.37 2.90
C THR A 62 17.34 -14.57 1.78
N ALA A 63 18.42 -15.31 2.06
CA ALA A 63 19.42 -15.64 1.04
C ALA A 63 18.85 -16.51 -0.11
N GLN A 64 17.67 -17.11 0.08
CA GLN A 64 17.02 -17.98 -0.92
C GLN A 64 15.86 -17.30 -1.65
N GLY A 65 15.52 -16.05 -1.33
CA GLY A 65 14.40 -15.33 -1.92
C GLY A 65 13.62 -14.52 -0.89
N TYR A 66 12.30 -14.65 -0.89
CA TYR A 66 11.44 -13.96 0.05
C TYR A 66 10.25 -14.82 0.49
N GLN A 67 9.71 -14.49 1.67
CA GLN A 67 8.43 -14.98 2.15
C GLN A 67 7.50 -13.79 2.37
N ARG A 68 6.26 -13.89 1.89
CA ARG A 68 5.19 -12.94 2.24
C ARG A 68 4.81 -13.13 3.70
N PHE A 69 5.47 -12.39 4.59
CA PHE A 69 5.34 -12.51 6.04
C PHE A 69 4.03 -11.92 6.55
N GLY A 70 3.62 -10.80 5.95
CA GLY A 70 2.33 -10.20 6.23
C GLY A 70 1.88 -9.26 5.13
N HIS A 71 0.63 -8.80 5.24
CA HIS A 71 0.06 -7.84 4.31
C HIS A 71 -1.10 -7.06 4.95
N LEU A 72 -1.44 -5.91 4.37
CA LEU A 72 -2.66 -5.19 4.69
C LEU A 72 -3.89 -6.05 4.33
N ARG A 73 -5.00 -5.90 5.07
CA ARG A 73 -6.26 -6.57 4.75
C ARG A 73 -6.66 -6.31 3.30
N SER A 74 -7.01 -7.38 2.60
CA SER A 74 -7.45 -7.33 1.20
C SER A 74 -8.86 -6.77 1.08
N PHE A 75 -9.12 -6.07 -0.02
CA PHE A 75 -10.45 -5.60 -0.41
C PHE A 75 -10.62 -5.64 -1.93
N VAL A 76 -11.87 -5.58 -2.38
CA VAL A 76 -12.21 -5.51 -3.82
C VAL A 76 -11.90 -4.11 -4.35
N LEU A 77 -11.29 -4.02 -5.53
CA LEU A 77 -11.02 -2.75 -6.20
C LEU A 77 -11.91 -2.60 -7.46
N PRO A 78 -13.10 -2.00 -7.35
CA PRO A 78 -14.04 -1.96 -8.46
C PRO A 78 -13.59 -1.01 -9.59
N GLY A 79 -13.59 -1.51 -10.82
CA GLY A 79 -13.37 -0.69 -12.02
C GLY A 79 -11.98 -0.86 -12.66
N GLY A 80 -11.14 -1.77 -12.16
CA GLY A 80 -9.82 -2.04 -12.73
C GLY A 80 -8.95 -0.79 -12.78
N THR A 81 -8.41 -0.46 -13.96
CA THR A 81 -7.57 0.73 -14.16
C THR A 81 -8.28 2.04 -13.86
N LYS A 82 -9.62 2.11 -13.94
CA LYS A 82 -10.37 3.32 -13.55
C LYS A 82 -10.23 3.63 -12.06
N ALA A 83 -9.94 2.65 -11.22
CA ALA A 83 -9.74 2.88 -9.80
C ALA A 83 -8.45 3.66 -9.48
N ILE A 84 -7.49 3.71 -10.41
CA ILE A 84 -6.30 4.57 -10.30
C ILE A 84 -6.69 6.04 -10.50
N MET A 85 -7.66 6.30 -11.40
CA MET A 85 -8.09 7.65 -11.76
C MET A 85 -9.22 8.19 -10.88
N GLU A 86 -10.03 7.31 -10.28
CA GLU A 86 -11.18 7.68 -9.44
C GLU A 86 -11.02 7.12 -8.02
N PRO A 87 -10.38 7.87 -7.09
CA PRO A 87 -10.17 7.46 -5.70
C PRO A 87 -11.45 6.98 -4.99
N ARG A 88 -12.61 7.54 -5.34
CA ARG A 88 -13.94 7.12 -4.86
C ARG A 88 -14.24 5.62 -5.06
N ARG A 89 -13.62 4.98 -6.07
CA ARG A 89 -13.75 3.53 -6.30
C ARG A 89 -13.01 2.71 -5.25
N ALA A 90 -11.83 3.16 -4.83
CA ALA A 90 -11.09 2.54 -3.73
C ALA A 90 -11.87 2.65 -2.42
N ALA A 91 -12.43 3.84 -2.12
CA ALA A 91 -13.32 4.03 -0.98
C ALA A 91 -14.54 3.10 -1.03
N LEU A 92 -15.24 3.00 -2.17
CA LEU A 92 -16.39 2.12 -2.31
C LEU A 92 -16.04 0.65 -2.06
N GLY A 93 -14.95 0.17 -2.69
CA GLY A 93 -14.53 -1.22 -2.57
C GLY A 93 -14.09 -1.59 -1.14
N LEU A 94 -13.39 -0.67 -0.49
CA LEU A 94 -12.98 -0.78 0.90
C LEU A 94 -14.21 -0.83 1.83
N LEU A 95 -15.10 0.15 1.73
CA LEU A 95 -16.29 0.24 2.57
C LEU A 95 -17.26 -0.92 2.32
N TYR A 96 -17.32 -1.46 1.11
CA TYR A 96 -18.06 -2.69 0.82
C TYR A 96 -17.51 -3.87 1.63
N GLY A 97 -16.19 -3.97 1.81
CA GLY A 97 -15.56 -5.00 2.64
C GLY A 97 -15.83 -4.89 4.13
N ILE A 98 -16.34 -3.73 4.60
CA ILE A 98 -16.76 -3.47 5.99
C ILE A 98 -18.27 -3.67 6.13
N TYR A 99 -19.05 -2.97 5.30
CA TYR A 99 -20.49 -2.80 5.47
C TYR A 99 -21.34 -3.67 4.53
N ASN A 100 -20.72 -4.43 3.62
CA ASN A 100 -21.40 -5.21 2.58
C ASN A 100 -22.38 -4.33 1.78
N ASP A 101 -23.58 -4.84 1.48
CA ASP A 101 -24.61 -4.15 0.71
C ASP A 101 -25.09 -2.83 1.36
N ASN A 102 -24.82 -2.60 2.65
CA ASN A 102 -25.21 -1.34 3.31
C ASN A 102 -24.40 -0.15 2.78
N VAL A 103 -23.20 -0.36 2.22
CA VAL A 103 -22.36 0.72 1.68
C VAL A 103 -23.12 1.59 0.69
N PHE A 104 -23.94 0.97 -0.17
CA PHE A 104 -24.67 1.65 -1.24
C PHE A 104 -25.76 2.60 -0.73
N ASN A 105 -26.11 2.52 0.56
CA ASN A 105 -27.12 3.38 1.19
C ASN A 105 -26.50 4.46 2.09
N ILE A 106 -25.25 4.29 2.52
CA ILE A 106 -24.60 5.14 3.53
C ILE A 106 -23.45 5.98 2.97
N SER A 107 -22.93 5.64 1.80
CA SER A 107 -21.73 6.26 1.27
C SER A 107 -22.05 7.44 0.34
N ASP A 108 -21.86 8.66 0.82
CA ASP A 108 -21.81 9.85 -0.03
C ASP A 108 -20.40 10.00 -0.63
N LEU A 109 -20.13 9.17 -1.65
CA LEU A 109 -18.86 9.15 -2.40
C LEU A 109 -18.97 9.87 -3.75
N GLY A 110 -20.07 10.60 -3.97
CA GLY A 110 -20.30 11.34 -5.22
C GLY A 110 -20.52 10.46 -6.45
N PHE A 111 -21.11 9.27 -6.31
CA PHE A 111 -21.55 8.45 -7.44
C PHE A 111 -23.01 8.74 -7.82
N THR A 112 -23.36 8.63 -9.10
CA THR A 112 -24.77 8.64 -9.52
C THR A 112 -25.46 7.32 -9.17
N ALA A 113 -26.80 7.30 -9.15
CA ALA A 113 -27.57 6.08 -8.90
C ALA A 113 -27.30 4.98 -9.94
N GLU A 114 -27.10 5.36 -11.20
CA GLU A 114 -26.74 4.45 -12.30
C GLU A 114 -25.34 3.86 -12.07
N GLU A 115 -24.36 4.70 -11.70
CA GLU A 115 -23.00 4.26 -11.38
C GLU A 115 -23.01 3.25 -10.23
N LEU A 116 -23.72 3.54 -9.15
CA LEU A 116 -23.84 2.64 -7.99
C LEU A 116 -24.50 1.30 -8.37
N THR A 117 -25.53 1.33 -9.21
CA THR A 117 -26.21 0.11 -9.68
C THR A 117 -25.26 -0.78 -10.49
N LEU A 118 -24.49 -0.19 -11.40
CA LEU A 118 -23.49 -0.89 -12.19
C LEU A 118 -22.35 -1.44 -11.31
N LEU A 119 -21.85 -0.63 -10.39
CA LEU A 119 -20.76 -1.03 -9.48
C LEU A 119 -21.20 -2.14 -8.52
N LYS A 120 -22.42 -2.08 -7.99
CA LYS A 120 -23.00 -3.15 -7.17
C LYS A 120 -23.04 -4.47 -7.94
N SER A 121 -23.50 -4.45 -9.19
CA SER A 121 -23.51 -5.65 -10.05
C SER A 121 -22.09 -6.16 -10.33
N ALA A 122 -21.15 -5.26 -10.64
CA ALA A 122 -19.76 -5.60 -10.93
C ALA A 122 -19.07 -6.25 -9.71
N ILE A 123 -19.22 -5.67 -8.52
CA ILE A 123 -18.65 -6.19 -7.27
C ILE A 123 -19.23 -7.57 -6.95
N LYS A 124 -20.57 -7.74 -7.01
CA LYS A 124 -21.21 -9.03 -6.71
C LYS A 124 -20.79 -10.15 -7.67
N LYS A 125 -20.51 -9.81 -8.92
CA LYS A 125 -20.08 -10.77 -9.96
C LYS A 125 -18.55 -10.85 -10.10
N LEU A 126 -17.79 -10.09 -9.31
CA LEU A 126 -16.33 -9.93 -9.42
C LEU A 126 -15.85 -9.56 -10.83
N ILE A 127 -16.66 -8.82 -11.59
CA ILE A 127 -16.31 -8.38 -12.94
C ILE A 127 -15.44 -7.13 -12.82
N ASN A 128 -14.19 -7.22 -13.27
CA ASN A 128 -13.22 -6.11 -13.21
C ASN A 128 -13.08 -5.52 -11.79
N CYS A 129 -13.11 -6.40 -10.79
CA CYS A 129 -12.98 -6.08 -9.36
C CYS A 129 -11.87 -6.95 -8.74
N PRO A 130 -10.59 -6.74 -9.13
CA PRO A 130 -9.48 -7.50 -8.53
C PRO A 130 -9.42 -7.31 -7.02
N GLN A 131 -8.89 -8.31 -6.32
CA GLN A 131 -8.52 -8.19 -4.92
C GLN A 131 -7.21 -7.40 -4.79
N THR A 132 -7.12 -6.52 -3.79
CA THR A 132 -5.92 -5.75 -3.53
C THR A 132 -5.62 -5.57 -2.05
N THR A 133 -4.34 -5.53 -1.72
CA THR A 133 -3.78 -5.18 -0.40
C THR A 133 -3.07 -3.82 -0.43
N SER A 134 -3.33 -3.00 -1.45
CA SER A 134 -2.57 -1.79 -1.73
C SER A 134 -2.72 -0.70 -0.67
N ALA A 135 -1.59 -0.26 -0.10
CA ALA A 135 -1.50 0.91 0.76
C ALA A 135 -1.82 2.19 -0.02
N GLY A 136 -1.40 2.30 -1.28
CA GLY A 136 -1.73 3.45 -2.13
C GLY A 136 -3.25 3.60 -2.33
N ARG A 137 -3.97 2.48 -2.45
CA ARG A 137 -5.45 2.51 -2.53
C ARG A 137 -6.11 2.87 -1.20
N LEU A 138 -5.45 2.66 -0.05
CA LEU A 138 -5.92 3.20 1.24
C LEU A 138 -5.82 4.73 1.26
N PHE A 139 -4.72 5.31 0.77
CA PHE A 139 -4.60 6.78 0.62
C PHE A 139 -5.71 7.35 -0.27
N ASP A 140 -5.98 6.71 -1.41
CA ASP A 140 -7.07 7.09 -2.31
C ASP A 140 -8.44 7.05 -1.61
N ALA A 141 -8.68 6.00 -0.81
CA ALA A 141 -9.93 5.86 -0.06
C ALA A 141 -10.09 7.00 0.96
N VAL A 142 -9.06 7.33 1.75
CA VAL A 142 -9.12 8.44 2.71
C VAL A 142 -9.29 9.78 2.00
N ALA A 143 -8.57 10.04 0.91
CA ALA A 143 -8.72 11.26 0.11
C ALA A 143 -10.15 11.44 -0.41
N SER A 144 -10.78 10.35 -0.87
CA SER A 144 -12.17 10.38 -1.30
C SER A 144 -13.13 10.63 -0.13
N LEU A 145 -12.93 9.98 1.02
CA LEU A 145 -13.78 10.16 2.20
C LEU A 145 -13.74 11.60 2.73
N LEU A 146 -12.56 12.22 2.68
CA LEU A 146 -12.36 13.61 3.10
C LEU A 146 -12.78 14.63 2.03
N GLY A 147 -13.23 14.19 0.85
CA GLY A 147 -13.65 15.07 -0.24
C GLY A 147 -12.52 15.88 -0.88
N LEU A 148 -11.27 15.42 -0.75
CA LEU A 148 -10.08 16.13 -1.20
C LEU A 148 -9.77 15.87 -2.68
N CYS A 149 -10.01 14.65 -3.16
CA CYS A 149 -9.67 14.25 -4.52
C CYS A 149 -10.75 13.32 -5.12
N PRO A 150 -11.74 13.86 -5.85
CA PRO A 150 -12.75 13.03 -6.51
C PRO A 150 -12.20 12.30 -7.74
N ILE A 151 -11.27 12.94 -8.47
CA ILE A 151 -10.62 12.41 -9.68
C ILE A 151 -9.15 12.81 -9.65
N ASN A 152 -8.26 11.82 -9.82
CA ASN A 152 -6.84 12.03 -10.01
C ASN A 152 -6.58 12.57 -11.44
N GLY A 153 -5.82 13.65 -11.56
CA GLY A 153 -5.22 14.15 -12.80
C GLY A 153 -3.87 13.49 -13.13
N TYR A 154 -3.21 12.89 -12.14
CA TYR A 154 -2.00 12.09 -12.29
C TYR A 154 -1.88 11.06 -11.16
N GLU A 155 -1.03 10.04 -11.37
CA GLU A 155 -0.82 8.98 -10.39
C GLU A 155 -0.22 9.53 -9.08
N GLY A 156 -0.83 9.18 -7.94
CA GLY A 156 -0.37 9.60 -6.62
C GLY A 156 -0.91 10.96 -6.13
N GLN A 157 -1.71 11.68 -6.93
CA GLN A 157 -2.24 13.00 -6.54
C GLN A 157 -3.03 12.96 -5.21
N ALA A 158 -3.95 12.01 -5.05
CA ALA A 158 -4.73 11.85 -3.82
C ALA A 158 -3.84 11.62 -2.58
N ALA A 159 -2.79 10.81 -2.72
CA ALA A 159 -1.83 10.56 -1.64
C ALA A 159 -1.08 11.84 -1.25
N MET A 160 -0.63 12.63 -2.23
CA MET A 160 0.02 13.93 -1.98
C MET A 160 -0.92 14.94 -1.31
N MET A 161 -2.21 14.96 -1.70
CA MET A 161 -3.20 15.83 -1.06
C MET A 161 -3.42 15.46 0.41
N ILE A 162 -3.46 14.16 0.72
CA ILE A 162 -3.59 13.65 2.08
C ILE A 162 -2.36 13.98 2.91
N GLU A 163 -1.16 13.84 2.36
CA GLU A 163 0.09 14.26 3.00
C GLU A 163 0.08 15.75 3.38
N ASN A 164 -0.19 16.62 2.40
CA ASN A 164 -0.26 18.07 2.63
C ASN A 164 -1.31 18.45 3.67
N THR A 165 -2.46 17.77 3.66
CA THR A 165 -3.53 18.00 4.61
C THR A 165 -3.15 17.56 6.03
N ALA A 166 -2.47 16.42 6.16
CA ALA A 166 -2.00 15.90 7.44
C ALA A 166 -0.94 16.82 8.08
N SER A 167 -0.04 17.40 7.28
CA SER A 167 1.01 18.31 7.75
C SER A 167 0.48 19.58 8.43
N CYS A 168 -0.79 19.93 8.23
CA CYS A 168 -1.45 21.05 8.90
C CYS A 168 -1.91 20.74 10.34
N CYS A 169 -1.72 19.52 10.85
CA CYS A 169 -2.15 19.12 12.18
C CYS A 169 -1.06 18.31 12.91
N VAL A 170 -0.76 18.70 14.15
CA VAL A 170 0.14 17.96 15.04
C VAL A 170 -0.69 17.15 16.03
N THR A 171 -0.52 15.83 16.01
CA THR A 171 -1.16 14.89 16.94
C THR A 171 -0.37 13.59 16.96
N ASP A 172 -0.34 12.95 18.13
CA ASP A 172 0.22 11.60 18.29
C ASP A 172 -0.88 10.51 18.29
N ARG A 173 -2.15 10.92 18.15
CA ARG A 173 -3.27 9.99 18.09
C ARG A 173 -3.22 9.20 16.78
N PHE A 174 -3.60 7.94 16.86
CA PHE A 174 -3.81 7.04 15.73
C PHE A 174 -5.16 6.32 15.91
N TYR A 175 -5.58 5.58 14.89
CA TYR A 175 -6.78 4.76 14.92
C TYR A 175 -6.44 3.31 15.30
N PRO A 176 -7.32 2.61 16.01
CA PRO A 176 -7.12 1.18 16.28
C PRO A 176 -7.22 0.34 15.01
N PHE A 177 -6.54 -0.79 15.05
CA PHE A 177 -6.53 -1.83 14.04
C PHE A 177 -6.21 -3.15 14.73
N ASN A 178 -6.49 -4.27 14.05
CA ASN A 178 -6.23 -5.60 14.58
C ASN A 178 -5.12 -6.29 13.79
N LEU A 179 -4.38 -7.19 14.44
CA LEU A 179 -3.43 -8.08 13.79
C LEU A 179 -3.94 -9.51 13.88
N ASN A 180 -4.19 -10.12 12.72
CA ASN A 180 -4.58 -11.52 12.64
C ASN A 180 -3.35 -12.35 12.27
N THR A 181 -2.83 -13.13 13.22
CA THR A 181 -1.69 -14.02 13.00
C THR A 181 -2.17 -15.36 12.45
N GLY A 182 -1.89 -15.64 11.18
CA GLY A 182 -2.16 -16.92 10.52
C GLY A 182 -0.92 -17.45 9.81
N LYS A 183 -1.10 -18.02 8.61
CA LYS A 183 0.02 -18.39 7.71
C LYS A 183 0.87 -17.17 7.33
N SER A 184 0.22 -16.01 7.18
CA SER A 184 0.81 -14.68 7.08
C SER A 184 0.07 -13.76 8.06
N ILE A 185 0.73 -12.70 8.51
CA ILE A 185 0.09 -11.67 9.33
C ILE A 185 -0.82 -10.82 8.45
N VAL A 186 -2.08 -10.63 8.88
CA VAL A 186 -2.99 -9.69 8.23
C VAL A 186 -3.17 -8.48 9.14
N VAL A 187 -2.79 -7.31 8.64
CA VAL A 187 -3.08 -6.03 9.29
C VAL A 187 -4.50 -5.62 8.93
N ASP A 188 -5.42 -5.83 9.85
CA ASP A 188 -6.84 -5.55 9.67
C ASP A 188 -7.18 -4.11 10.03
N TRP A 189 -7.26 -3.28 8.99
CA TRP A 189 -7.60 -1.87 9.08
C TRP A 189 -9.10 -1.58 9.21
N GLN A 190 -9.98 -2.58 9.35
CA GLN A 190 -11.44 -2.35 9.37
C GLN A 190 -11.85 -1.28 10.41
N GLU A 191 -11.40 -1.44 11.65
CA GLU A 191 -11.75 -0.50 12.73
C GLU A 191 -11.20 0.91 12.47
N THR A 192 -10.04 1.01 11.80
CA THR A 192 -9.48 2.30 11.37
C THR A 192 -10.45 3.04 10.46
N PHE A 193 -11.00 2.36 9.46
CA PHE A 193 -11.90 3.00 8.49
C PHE A 193 -13.32 3.22 9.05
N GLU A 194 -13.80 2.37 9.95
CA GLU A 194 -15.02 2.63 10.71
C GLU A 194 -14.90 3.94 11.51
N GLN A 195 -13.77 4.14 12.20
CA GLN A 195 -13.51 5.39 12.94
C GLN A 195 -13.25 6.60 12.04
N ILE A 196 -12.64 6.44 10.86
CA ILE A 196 -12.50 7.56 9.90
C ILE A 196 -13.88 8.02 9.42
N VAL A 197 -14.79 7.09 9.11
CA VAL A 197 -16.17 7.42 8.71
C VAL A 197 -16.92 8.12 9.84
N GLU A 198 -16.75 7.65 11.08
CA GLU A 198 -17.35 8.27 12.25
C GLU A 198 -16.76 9.66 12.54
N ASP A 199 -15.45 9.84 12.47
CA ASP A 199 -14.80 11.13 12.67
C ASP A 199 -15.28 12.16 11.64
N ARG A 200 -15.45 11.73 10.38
CA ARG A 200 -16.05 12.55 9.32
C ARG A 200 -17.49 12.93 9.67
N ARG A 201 -18.30 11.98 10.15
CA ARG A 201 -19.70 12.22 10.54
C ARG A 201 -19.81 13.19 11.71
N LEU A 202 -18.88 13.13 12.66
CA LEU A 202 -18.78 14.04 13.80
C LEU A 202 -18.20 15.42 13.44
N GLY A 203 -17.76 15.63 12.20
CA GLY A 203 -17.26 16.92 11.71
C GLY A 203 -15.84 17.25 12.16
N PHE A 204 -15.02 16.24 12.50
CA PHE A 204 -13.60 16.49 12.74
C PHE A 204 -12.90 16.97 11.47
N SER A 205 -11.87 17.81 11.64
CA SER A 205 -11.16 18.41 10.51
C SER A 205 -10.47 17.35 9.64
N PRO A 206 -10.42 17.52 8.31
CA PRO A 206 -9.65 16.66 7.41
C PRO A 206 -8.18 16.53 7.81
N ALA A 207 -7.57 17.61 8.31
CA ALA A 207 -6.19 17.63 8.78
C ALA A 207 -5.96 16.67 9.96
N LEU A 208 -6.87 16.64 10.94
CA LEU A 208 -6.80 15.72 12.07
C LEU A 208 -6.95 14.26 11.61
N ILE A 209 -7.92 13.98 10.75
CA ILE A 209 -8.19 12.61 10.25
C ILE A 209 -7.00 12.11 9.44
N ALA A 210 -6.47 12.94 8.54
CA ALA A 210 -5.30 12.60 7.73
C ALA A 210 -4.05 12.39 8.61
N ALA A 211 -3.82 13.22 9.64
CA ALA A 211 -2.71 13.03 10.57
C ALA A 211 -2.83 11.72 11.38
N LYS A 212 -4.02 11.42 11.93
CA LYS A 212 -4.29 10.14 12.60
C LYS A 212 -4.06 8.95 11.67
N PHE A 213 -4.49 9.04 10.41
CA PHE A 213 -4.27 8.00 9.41
C PHE A 213 -2.78 7.72 9.17
N HIS A 214 -1.95 8.75 8.97
CA HIS A 214 -0.49 8.54 8.82
C HIS A 214 0.15 7.94 10.07
N ASN A 215 -0.24 8.38 11.27
CA ASN A 215 0.23 7.77 12.52
C ASN A 215 -0.17 6.29 12.60
N THR A 216 -1.38 5.96 12.16
CA THR A 216 -1.90 4.59 12.15
C THR A 216 -1.06 3.69 11.24
N LEU A 217 -0.72 4.17 10.05
CA LEU A 217 0.15 3.44 9.12
C LEU A 217 1.54 3.15 9.71
N ALA A 218 2.15 4.13 10.39
CA ALA A 218 3.42 3.94 11.08
C ALA A 218 3.31 2.92 12.24
N GLU A 219 2.22 2.94 12.99
CA GLU A 219 1.97 1.99 14.07
C GLU A 219 1.73 0.57 13.54
N MET A 220 1.02 0.42 12.41
CA MET A 220 0.86 -0.86 11.72
C MET A 220 2.22 -1.46 11.34
N MET A 221 3.12 -0.63 10.79
CA MET A 221 4.49 -1.06 10.46
C MET A 221 5.25 -1.53 11.71
N LEU A 222 5.18 -0.75 12.79
CA LEU A 222 5.86 -1.08 14.04
C LEU A 222 5.38 -2.41 14.63
N CYS A 223 4.06 -2.62 14.68
CA CYS A 223 3.49 -3.83 15.24
C CYS A 223 3.87 -5.08 14.43
N VAL A 224 3.88 -5.01 13.10
CA VAL A 224 4.36 -6.13 12.27
C VAL A 224 5.87 -6.33 12.41
N ALA A 225 6.66 -5.26 12.47
CA ALA A 225 8.11 -5.34 12.66
C ALA A 225 8.50 -6.06 13.96
N LYS A 226 7.79 -5.79 15.06
CA LYS A 226 7.97 -6.49 16.35
C LYS A 226 7.76 -8.01 16.27
N LEU A 227 6.92 -8.47 15.35
CA LEU A 227 6.62 -9.89 15.16
C LEU A 227 7.58 -10.58 14.17
N ALA A 228 8.30 -9.83 13.34
CA ALA A 228 9.16 -10.38 12.29
C ALA A 228 10.51 -10.91 12.78
N GLU A 229 10.88 -10.59 14.03
CA GLU A 229 12.17 -10.95 14.62
C GLU A 229 13.40 -10.51 13.80
N GLN A 230 13.24 -9.52 12.90
CA GLN A 230 14.33 -8.93 12.13
C GLN A 230 14.68 -7.55 12.66
N LYS A 231 15.98 -7.34 12.97
CA LYS A 231 16.47 -6.03 13.43
C LYS A 231 16.58 -5.01 12.31
N THR A 232 16.89 -5.48 11.10
CA THR A 232 17.07 -4.64 9.92
C THR A 232 15.77 -4.56 9.13
N ILE A 233 15.33 -3.34 8.85
CA ILE A 233 14.10 -3.03 8.10
C ILE A 233 14.46 -2.18 6.90
N VAL A 234 13.85 -2.51 5.76
CA VAL A 234 13.89 -1.70 4.53
C VAL A 234 12.49 -1.17 4.24
N LEU A 235 12.38 0.13 3.99
CA LEU A 235 11.15 0.78 3.52
C LEU A 235 11.27 1.07 2.02
N SER A 236 10.38 0.53 1.20
CA SER A 236 10.45 0.61 -0.26
C SER A 236 9.07 0.60 -0.93
N GLY A 237 8.97 1.03 -2.18
CA GLY A 237 7.71 1.18 -2.91
C GLY A 237 7.20 2.63 -2.91
N GLY A 238 6.32 2.93 -3.88
CA GLY A 238 5.92 4.30 -4.21
C GLY A 238 5.25 5.08 -3.06
N CYS A 239 4.67 4.41 -2.06
CA CYS A 239 4.06 5.07 -0.90
C CYS A 239 5.10 5.78 -0.02
N PHE A 240 6.36 5.34 -0.03
CA PHE A 240 7.45 5.97 0.72
C PHE A 240 8.05 7.20 0.01
N GLN A 241 7.42 7.71 -1.05
CA GLN A 241 7.64 9.08 -1.51
C GLN A 241 6.96 10.11 -0.60
N ASN A 242 5.99 9.69 0.22
CA ASN A 242 5.34 10.51 1.22
C ASN A 242 6.30 10.76 2.39
N ALA A 243 6.80 11.98 2.51
CA ALA A 243 7.81 12.36 3.49
C ALA A 243 7.28 12.24 4.92
N LEU A 244 6.01 12.61 5.14
CA LEU A 244 5.38 12.49 6.45
C LEU A 244 5.26 11.03 6.91
N LEU A 245 4.93 10.10 6.01
CA LEU A 245 4.88 8.67 6.31
C LEU A 245 6.27 8.14 6.64
N VAL A 246 7.27 8.48 5.84
CA VAL A 246 8.67 8.07 6.06
C VAL A 246 9.16 8.57 7.41
N GLU A 247 8.96 9.86 7.73
CA GLU A 247 9.39 10.44 9.00
C GLU A 247 8.76 9.70 10.20
N LYS A 248 7.43 9.52 10.18
CA LYS A 248 6.70 8.84 11.26
C LYS A 248 7.12 7.37 11.40
N ALA A 249 7.24 6.65 10.29
CA ALA A 249 7.64 5.24 10.30
C ALA A 249 9.08 5.08 10.80
N VAL A 250 10.03 5.84 10.26
CA VAL A 250 11.44 5.78 10.65
C VAL A 250 11.61 6.13 12.13
N ASN A 251 10.96 7.19 12.61
CA ASN A 251 11.04 7.58 14.02
C ASN A 251 10.45 6.49 14.92
N SER A 252 9.26 5.99 14.61
CA SER A 252 8.60 4.93 15.38
C SER A 252 9.44 3.65 15.46
N LEU A 253 9.95 3.18 14.32
CA LEU A 253 10.77 1.97 14.24
C LEU A 253 12.13 2.13 14.93
N LYS A 254 12.84 3.24 14.71
CA LYS A 254 14.15 3.48 15.35
C LYS A 254 14.02 3.61 16.86
N ASN A 255 12.97 4.27 17.36
CA ASN A 255 12.71 4.37 18.80
C ASN A 255 12.44 3.01 19.45
N ALA A 256 11.93 2.04 18.68
CA ALA A 256 11.76 0.66 19.12
C ALA A 256 13.01 -0.22 18.96
N GLY A 257 14.15 0.35 18.53
CA GLY A 257 15.44 -0.33 18.44
C GLY A 257 15.75 -1.00 17.09
N PHE A 258 14.93 -0.77 16.06
CA PHE A 258 15.20 -1.27 14.70
C PHE A 258 16.21 -0.41 13.95
N THR A 259 16.97 -1.05 13.07
CA THR A 259 17.81 -0.36 12.08
C THR A 259 17.03 -0.23 10.78
N VAL A 260 16.67 1.00 10.40
CA VAL A 260 15.78 1.27 9.27
C VAL A 260 16.54 1.92 8.12
N TYR A 261 16.37 1.39 6.91
CA TYR A 261 16.92 1.89 5.66
C TYR A 261 15.80 2.32 4.71
N CYS A 262 16.00 3.46 4.06
CA CYS A 262 15.16 4.01 3.00
C CYS A 262 16.04 4.30 1.80
N HIS A 263 15.46 4.44 0.61
CA HIS A 263 16.24 4.83 -0.56
C HIS A 263 16.78 6.27 -0.44
N GLU A 264 17.99 6.53 -0.94
CA GLU A 264 18.61 7.87 -0.94
C GLU A 264 19.03 8.33 -2.34
N LYS A 265 19.62 7.42 -3.13
CA LYS A 265 20.21 7.69 -4.46
C LYS A 265 19.30 7.29 -5.60
N ILE A 266 18.46 6.28 -5.39
CA ILE A 266 17.45 5.83 -6.35
C ILE A 266 16.07 6.14 -5.78
N PRO A 267 15.04 6.33 -6.62
CA PRO A 267 13.71 6.58 -6.11
C PRO A 267 13.09 5.30 -5.54
N PRO A 268 12.28 5.38 -4.47
CA PRO A 268 11.55 4.23 -3.92
C PRO A 268 10.39 3.76 -4.82
N ASN A 269 10.06 4.52 -5.86
CA ASN A 269 9.04 4.16 -6.85
C ASN A 269 9.61 3.27 -7.98
N ASP A 270 8.78 2.95 -8.97
CA ASP A 270 9.15 2.07 -10.07
C ASP A 270 10.37 2.51 -10.90
N GLY A 271 10.81 3.76 -10.77
CA GLY A 271 12.08 4.23 -11.34
C GLY A 271 13.32 3.53 -10.76
N GLY A 272 13.27 3.00 -9.53
CA GLY A 272 14.36 2.25 -8.89
C GLY A 272 14.31 0.73 -9.14
N LEU A 273 13.20 0.24 -9.70
CA LEU A 273 12.89 -1.19 -9.76
C LEU A 273 13.91 -2.03 -10.55
N ALA A 274 14.50 -1.44 -11.60
CA ALA A 274 15.47 -2.11 -12.46
C ALA A 274 16.72 -2.59 -11.70
N LEU A 275 17.20 -1.84 -10.70
CA LEU A 275 18.33 -2.26 -9.89
C LEU A 275 18.01 -3.52 -9.09
N GLY A 276 16.83 -3.55 -8.46
CA GLY A 276 16.37 -4.72 -7.72
C GLY A 276 16.22 -5.97 -8.59
N GLN A 277 15.73 -5.80 -9.83
CA GLN A 277 15.63 -6.89 -10.80
C GLN A 277 17.01 -7.45 -11.18
N LEU A 278 18.02 -6.60 -11.37
CA LEU A 278 19.39 -7.02 -11.65
C LEU A 278 20.00 -7.81 -10.48
N VAL A 279 19.79 -7.34 -9.25
CA VAL A 279 20.28 -8.00 -8.03
C VAL A 279 19.63 -9.37 -7.87
N ALA A 280 18.31 -9.47 -8.06
CA ALA A 280 17.59 -10.74 -8.02
C ALA A 280 18.13 -11.73 -9.06
N ALA A 281 18.37 -11.27 -10.30
CA ALA A 281 18.92 -12.10 -11.36
C ALA A 281 20.34 -12.60 -11.02
N ASN A 282 21.16 -11.80 -10.34
CA ASN A 282 22.49 -12.22 -9.89
C ASN A 282 22.41 -13.31 -8.82
N TYR A 283 21.48 -13.22 -7.87
CA TYR A 283 21.27 -14.28 -6.88
C TYR A 283 20.74 -15.59 -7.48
N LEU A 284 19.92 -15.51 -8.54
CA LEU A 284 19.31 -16.67 -9.21
C LEU A 284 20.19 -17.29 -10.31
N GLY A 285 21.27 -16.61 -10.72
CA GLY A 285 22.16 -17.01 -11.82
C GLY A 285 23.37 -17.86 -11.40
N HIS A 286 23.44 -18.26 -10.12
CA HIS A 286 24.46 -19.17 -9.59
C HIS A 286 23.95 -20.62 -9.53
#